data_AF-A0A5C3QIA7-F1
#
_entry.id   AF-A0A5C3QIA7-F1
#
_cell.length_a   1.000
_cell.length_b   1.000
_cell.length_c   1.000
_cell.angle_alpha   90.00
_cell.angle_beta   90.00
_cell.angle_gamma   90.00
#
_symmetry.space_group_name_H-M   'P 1'
#
loop_
_entity.id
_entity.type
_entity.pdbx_description
1 polymer ?
#
loop_
_entity_poly.entity_id
_entity_poly.type
_entity_poly.pdbx_seq_one_letter_code
_entity_poly.pdbx_strand_id
1 'polypeptide(L)'
;MTHSMATSLPTHNGNGCAAENGSTVQQPQSRMKRTQSYFSEEITLAWGDAVLILMCFITGLLDSAAFNVWSCFVSMQTGNTVYVGLGISGQPASQPLRWIKSLTAILSFMSGAFLFSRFSRQFQSPLQRLPVISSLFIQASLCLLSAGLVRSGFIPPDAGDLLPDNYIVLLPLSLLAMQAAGQIVLSKALGHHELSTVVLTSLYADLLIDANVFVPSFRKNAPRNRRVAGALMLIAGAGVGGYLTRGGSVEVALWVAGGTKVGMVLAFVGWRRGEGVVRLS
;
A
#
# COMPACT_ATOMS: atom_id res chain seq x y z
N MET A 1 -56.31 17.75 -72.41
CA MET A 1 -57.33 18.66 -71.84
C MET A 1 -56.70 19.38 -70.65
N THR A 2 -56.88 20.71 -70.60
CA THR A 2 -56.65 21.69 -69.49
C THR A 2 -55.21 21.85 -68.96
N HIS A 3 -54.43 22.89 -69.29
CA HIS A 3 -54.43 24.34 -68.94
C HIS A 3 -54.00 24.74 -67.50
N SER A 4 -53.12 25.77 -67.46
CA SER A 4 -52.85 26.82 -66.42
C SER A 4 -51.46 26.75 -65.74
N MET A 5 -50.49 27.67 -65.96
CA MET A 5 -50.35 29.09 -65.49
C MET A 5 -50.54 29.24 -63.96
N ALA A 6 -49.78 30.00 -63.15
CA ALA A 6 -48.59 30.86 -63.29
C ALA A 6 -48.14 31.33 -61.88
N THR A 7 -46.91 31.87 -61.76
CA THR A 7 -46.46 32.98 -60.86
C THR A 7 -46.70 32.98 -59.34
N SER A 8 -45.61 33.11 -58.54
CA SER A 8 -45.27 34.33 -57.76
C SER A 8 -44.12 34.12 -56.75
N LEU A 9 -43.18 35.08 -56.72
CA LEU A 9 -42.35 35.43 -55.55
C LEU A 9 -43.09 36.59 -54.83
N PRO A 10 -42.98 36.76 -53.50
CA PRO A 10 -42.01 37.73 -52.99
C PRO A 10 -41.38 37.44 -51.61
N THR A 11 -40.30 38.18 -51.36
CA THR A 11 -39.53 38.35 -50.12
C THR A 11 -40.32 38.86 -48.91
N HIS A 12 -40.00 38.41 -47.69
CA HIS A 12 -39.98 39.31 -46.53
C HIS A 12 -39.01 38.87 -45.43
N ASN A 13 -38.18 39.84 -45.04
CA ASN A 13 -37.27 39.85 -43.91
C ASN A 13 -38.05 39.76 -42.59
N GLY A 14 -37.51 39.00 -41.63
CA GLY A 14 -37.98 38.93 -40.24
C GLY A 14 -36.82 38.65 -39.29
N ASN A 15 -36.16 39.72 -38.83
CA ASN A 15 -35.31 39.72 -37.65
C ASN A 15 -36.08 39.18 -36.42
N GLY A 16 -35.41 38.46 -35.53
CA GLY A 16 -35.86 38.39 -34.14
C GLY A 16 -35.55 37.11 -33.38
N CYS A 17 -34.34 37.06 -32.82
CA CYS A 17 -34.10 36.74 -31.40
C CYS A 17 -34.89 35.58 -30.75
N ALA A 18 -34.27 34.41 -30.66
CA ALA A 18 -34.38 33.52 -29.50
C ALA A 18 -33.23 32.51 -29.51
N ALA A 19 -32.01 32.99 -29.30
CA ALA A 19 -30.96 32.12 -28.76
C ALA A 19 -31.30 31.93 -27.28
N GLU A 20 -31.97 30.82 -26.95
CA GLU A 20 -32.01 30.31 -25.58
C GLU A 20 -30.59 29.92 -25.19
N ASN A 21 -29.84 30.91 -24.72
CA ASN A 21 -28.68 30.72 -23.87
C ASN A 21 -29.20 30.13 -22.56
N GLY A 22 -29.40 28.80 -22.55
CA GLY A 22 -29.49 27.99 -21.36
C GLY A 22 -28.15 28.05 -20.62
N SER A 23 -27.87 29.21 -20.03
CA SER A 23 -26.83 29.39 -19.04
C SER A 23 -27.19 28.48 -17.88
N THR A 24 -26.64 27.27 -17.89
CA THR A 24 -26.75 26.34 -16.78
C THR A 24 -26.02 27.01 -15.62
N VAL A 25 -26.78 27.71 -14.79
CA VAL A 25 -26.28 28.26 -13.52
C VAL A 25 -25.86 27.03 -12.70
N GLN A 26 -24.56 26.71 -12.74
CA GLN A 26 -23.98 25.72 -11.85
C GLN A 26 -24.20 26.23 -10.43
N GLN A 27 -25.22 25.72 -9.75
CA GLN A 27 -25.42 26.00 -8.33
C GLN A 27 -24.12 25.68 -7.59
N PRO A 28 -23.63 26.58 -6.71
CA PRO A 28 -22.41 26.33 -5.98
C PRO A 28 -22.58 25.05 -5.17
N GLN A 29 -21.83 24.01 -5.54
CA GLN A 29 -21.91 22.74 -4.82
C GLN A 29 -21.61 22.99 -3.34
N SER A 30 -22.53 22.55 -2.47
CA SER A 30 -22.31 22.52 -1.02
C SER A 30 -20.92 21.93 -0.73
N ARG A 31 -20.18 22.52 0.22
CA ARG A 31 -18.84 22.06 0.63
C ARG A 31 -18.83 20.55 0.90
N MET A 32 -19.93 20.01 1.45
CA MET A 32 -20.09 18.57 1.71
C MET A 32 -20.12 17.73 0.43
N LYS A 33 -20.85 18.15 -0.61
CA LYS A 33 -20.88 17.47 -1.92
C LYS A 33 -19.51 17.56 -2.62
N ARG A 34 -18.80 18.68 -2.46
CA ARG A 34 -17.45 18.86 -3.01
C ARG A 34 -16.43 17.94 -2.33
N THR A 35 -16.49 17.80 -1.00
CA THR A 35 -15.63 16.87 -0.24
C THR A 35 -15.95 15.42 -0.57
N GLN A 36 -17.23 15.05 -0.64
CA GLN A 36 -17.65 13.69 -1.03
C GLN A 36 -17.17 13.33 -2.43
N SER A 37 -17.36 14.24 -3.40
CA SER A 37 -16.86 14.08 -4.77
C SER A 37 -15.33 13.90 -4.80
N TYR A 38 -14.58 14.63 -3.97
CA TYR A 38 -13.13 14.49 -3.90
C TYR A 38 -12.70 13.12 -3.37
N PHE A 39 -13.34 12.58 -2.34
CA PHE A 39 -12.96 11.28 -1.76
C PHE A 39 -13.41 10.06 -2.59
N SER A 40 -14.42 10.22 -3.45
CA SER A 40 -14.87 9.18 -4.39
C SER A 40 -14.08 9.13 -5.70
N GLU A 41 -13.15 10.06 -5.92
CA GLU A 41 -12.29 10.07 -7.11
C GLU A 41 -11.15 9.06 -6.98
N GLU A 42 -10.70 8.56 -8.14
CA GLU A 42 -9.52 7.70 -8.22
C GLU A 42 -8.22 8.48 -8.04
N ILE A 43 -7.25 7.85 -7.38
CA ILE A 43 -5.90 8.36 -7.30
C ILE A 43 -5.19 8.21 -8.64
N THR A 44 -4.42 9.22 -9.03
CA THR A 44 -3.58 9.14 -10.22
C THR A 44 -2.36 8.28 -9.93
N LEU A 45 -2.06 7.31 -10.79
CA LEU A 45 -0.93 6.37 -10.60
C LEU A 45 0.46 7.01 -10.79
N ALA A 46 0.54 8.30 -11.14
CA ALA A 46 1.80 8.99 -11.45
C ALA A 46 2.86 8.90 -10.34
N TRP A 47 2.43 8.80 -9.09
CA TRP A 47 3.30 8.65 -7.92
C TRP A 47 3.13 7.29 -7.22
N GLY A 48 2.41 6.35 -7.84
CA GLY A 48 2.23 5.00 -7.33
C GLY A 48 3.57 4.29 -7.11
N ASP A 49 4.53 4.52 -8.00
CA ASP A 49 5.88 3.96 -7.92
C ASP A 49 6.62 4.41 -6.65
N ALA A 50 6.57 5.70 -6.32
CA ALA A 50 7.22 6.25 -5.12
C ALA A 50 6.60 5.67 -3.83
N VAL A 51 5.28 5.53 -3.81
CA VAL A 51 4.52 4.92 -2.71
C VAL A 51 4.93 3.46 -2.51
N LEU A 52 5.05 2.69 -3.58
CA LEU A 52 5.46 1.28 -3.54
C LEU A 52 6.91 1.12 -3.08
N ILE A 53 7.81 1.97 -3.58
CA ILE A 53 9.23 1.98 -3.17
C ILE A 53 9.36 2.33 -1.68
N LEU A 54 8.58 3.29 -1.17
CA LEU A 54 8.55 3.61 0.25
C LEU A 54 7.96 2.45 1.09
N MET A 55 6.96 1.76 0.57
CA MET A 55 6.41 0.55 1.19
C MET A 55 7.45 -0.58 1.27
N CYS A 56 8.32 -0.75 0.26
CA CYS A 56 9.46 -1.68 0.34
C CYS A 56 10.40 -1.32 1.51
N PHE A 57 10.70 -0.03 1.71
CA PHE A 57 11.48 0.41 2.87
C PHE A 57 10.82 0.04 4.19
N ILE A 58 9.52 0.31 4.33
CA ILE A 58 8.77 -0.01 5.55
C ILE A 58 8.74 -1.53 5.80
N THR A 59 8.60 -2.34 4.75
CA THR A 59 8.70 -3.80 4.85
C THR A 59 10.04 -4.23 5.40
N GLY A 60 11.15 -3.76 4.82
CA GLY A 60 12.50 -4.08 5.30
C GLY A 60 12.70 -3.66 6.76
N LEU A 61 12.26 -2.44 7.10
CA LEU A 61 12.32 -1.89 8.46
C LEU A 61 11.61 -2.78 9.48
N LEU A 62 10.35 -3.11 9.23
CA LEU A 62 9.53 -3.90 10.15
C LEU A 62 9.98 -5.36 10.22
N ASP A 63 10.28 -5.99 9.09
CA ASP A 63 10.69 -7.40 9.07
C ASP A 63 12.05 -7.59 9.73
N SER A 64 13.02 -6.70 9.49
CA SER A 64 14.31 -6.78 10.17
C SER A 64 14.18 -6.52 11.66
N ALA A 65 13.38 -5.54 12.07
CA ALA A 65 13.21 -5.22 13.50
C ALA A 65 12.51 -6.37 14.24
N ALA A 66 11.38 -6.85 13.71
CA ALA A 66 10.62 -7.95 14.30
C ALA A 66 11.40 -9.27 14.29
N PHE A 67 12.15 -9.56 13.22
CA PHE A 67 12.97 -10.75 13.17
C PHE A 67 14.14 -10.69 14.18
N ASN A 68 14.82 -9.55 14.28
CA ASN A 68 15.97 -9.42 15.18
C ASN A 68 15.58 -9.58 16.66
N VAL A 69 14.41 -9.08 17.07
CA VAL A 69 13.97 -9.12 18.48
C VAL A 69 13.05 -10.30 18.79
N TRP A 70 12.15 -10.66 17.88
CA TRP A 70 11.14 -11.69 18.11
C TRP A 70 11.35 -12.97 17.30
N SER A 71 12.37 -13.03 16.44
CA SER A 71 12.68 -14.19 15.58
C SER A 71 11.52 -14.59 14.66
N CYS A 72 10.72 -13.62 14.20
CA CYS A 72 9.61 -13.84 13.28
C CYS A 72 9.51 -12.69 12.27
N PHE A 73 9.27 -13.02 11.00
CA PHE A 73 8.95 -12.02 9.99
C PHE A 73 7.48 -11.62 10.09
N VAL A 74 7.15 -10.35 9.86
CA VAL A 74 5.76 -9.87 9.88
C VAL A 74 5.17 -9.77 8.47
N SER A 75 6.02 -9.59 7.45
CA SER A 75 5.62 -9.48 6.04
C SER A 75 6.02 -10.71 5.23
N MET A 76 7.23 -11.24 5.41
CA MET A 76 7.77 -12.40 4.66
C MET A 76 7.18 -13.76 5.10
N GLN A 77 5.99 -14.09 4.59
CA GLN A 77 5.32 -15.35 4.96
C GLN A 77 6.03 -16.61 4.44
N THR A 78 6.78 -16.56 3.34
CA THR A 78 7.54 -17.71 2.84
C THR A 78 8.53 -18.25 3.88
N GLY A 79 9.27 -17.37 4.55
CA GLY A 79 10.20 -17.76 5.62
C GLY A 79 9.46 -18.33 6.84
N ASN A 80 8.34 -17.70 7.22
CA ASN A 80 7.49 -18.20 8.30
C ASN A 80 6.94 -19.59 8.00
N THR A 81 6.53 -19.88 6.76
CA THR A 81 6.05 -21.21 6.36
C THR A 81 7.13 -22.27 6.55
N VAL A 82 8.39 -21.95 6.23
CA VAL A 82 9.52 -22.85 6.50
C VAL A 82 9.69 -23.07 8.01
N TYR A 83 9.61 -22.03 8.84
CA TYR A 83 9.69 -22.19 10.30
C TYR A 83 8.54 -23.00 10.89
N VAL A 84 7.33 -22.91 10.32
CA VAL A 84 6.22 -23.82 10.70
C VAL A 84 6.58 -25.27 10.36
N GLY A 85 7.10 -25.53 9.16
CA GLY A 85 7.54 -26.87 8.77
C GLY A 85 8.68 -27.42 9.64
N LEU A 86 9.66 -26.60 9.99
CA LEU A 86 10.75 -26.97 10.90
C LEU A 86 10.27 -27.25 12.33
N GLY A 87 9.11 -26.72 12.73
CA GLY A 87 8.45 -27.06 13.99
C GLY A 87 8.12 -28.55 14.10
N ILE A 88 7.88 -29.25 12.99
CA ILE A 88 7.59 -30.70 12.96
C ILE A 88 8.79 -31.51 13.46
N SER A 89 10.01 -31.08 13.12
CA SER A 89 11.26 -31.71 13.56
C SER A 89 11.87 -31.06 14.80
N GLY A 90 11.21 -30.05 15.38
CA GLY A 90 11.72 -29.30 16.53
C GLY A 90 12.98 -28.46 16.25
N GLN A 91 13.16 -28.02 15.00
CA GLN A 91 14.38 -27.29 14.58
C GLN A 91 14.14 -25.78 14.42
N PRO A 92 15.16 -24.93 14.69
CA PRO A 92 16.41 -25.27 15.37
C PRO A 92 16.19 -25.49 16.87
N ALA A 93 17.00 -26.36 17.48
CA ALA A 93 16.90 -26.68 18.92
C ALA A 93 17.01 -25.46 19.85
N SER A 94 17.68 -24.39 19.39
CA SER A 94 17.80 -23.14 20.14
C SER A 94 16.51 -22.33 20.23
N GLN A 95 15.50 -22.60 19.37
CA GLN A 95 14.23 -21.88 19.35
C GLN A 95 13.05 -22.82 19.02
N PRO A 96 12.70 -23.75 19.93
CA PRO A 96 11.73 -24.81 19.66
C PRO A 96 10.31 -24.30 19.39
N LEU A 97 9.97 -23.10 19.86
CA LEU A 97 8.63 -22.51 19.74
C LEU A 97 8.54 -21.40 18.69
N ARG A 98 9.58 -21.20 17.86
CA ARG A 98 9.56 -20.23 16.76
C ARG A 98 8.40 -20.47 15.80
N TRP A 99 8.06 -21.74 15.56
CA TRP A 99 6.97 -22.12 14.65
C TRP A 99 5.61 -21.53 15.08
N ILE A 100 5.36 -21.33 16.38
CA ILE A 100 4.12 -20.73 16.89
C ILE A 100 4.03 -19.26 16.44
N LYS A 101 5.10 -18.49 16.63
CA LYS A 101 5.18 -17.09 16.20
C LYS A 101 4.95 -16.97 14.69
N SER A 102 5.61 -17.83 13.92
CA SER A 102 5.47 -17.88 12.47
C SER A 102 4.06 -18.27 12.02
N LEU A 103 3.42 -19.25 12.67
CA LEU A 103 2.05 -19.63 12.39
C LEU A 103 1.06 -18.49 12.70
N THR A 104 1.24 -17.81 13.84
CA THR A 104 0.45 -16.62 14.19
C THR A 104 0.58 -15.53 13.13
N ALA A 105 1.81 -15.24 12.68
CA ALA A 105 2.04 -14.26 11.63
C ALA A 105 1.35 -14.66 10.32
N ILE A 106 1.44 -15.92 9.89
CA ILE A 106 0.77 -16.42 8.67
C ILE A 106 -0.75 -16.26 8.78
N LEU A 107 -1.36 -16.77 9.86
CA LEU A 107 -2.80 -16.73 10.03
C LEU A 107 -3.31 -15.29 10.09
N SER A 108 -2.63 -14.43 10.84
CA SER A 108 -2.99 -13.02 10.94
C SER A 108 -2.81 -12.27 9.61
N PHE A 109 -1.74 -12.57 8.87
CA PHE A 109 -1.52 -12.06 7.52
C PHE A 109 -2.66 -12.49 6.57
N MET A 110 -3.06 -13.76 6.59
CA MET A 110 -4.17 -14.27 5.77
C MET A 110 -5.51 -13.62 6.13
N SER A 111 -5.80 -13.48 7.42
CA SER A 111 -6.98 -12.76 7.91
C SER A 111 -6.96 -11.29 7.46
N GLY A 112 -5.82 -10.61 7.60
CA GLY A 112 -5.64 -9.24 7.13
C GLY A 112 -5.88 -9.12 5.61
N ALA A 113 -5.28 -9.99 4.82
CA ALA A 113 -5.43 -9.98 3.36
C ALA A 113 -6.90 -10.15 2.96
N PHE A 114 -7.62 -11.05 3.65
CA PHE A 114 -9.05 -11.24 3.45
C PHE A 114 -9.85 -9.98 3.81
N LEU A 115 -9.61 -9.39 4.98
CA LEU A 115 -10.33 -8.21 5.47
C LEU A 115 -10.07 -6.98 4.59
N PHE A 116 -8.82 -6.64 4.31
CA PHE A 116 -8.47 -5.51 3.44
C PHE A 116 -9.01 -5.68 2.02
N SER A 117 -8.97 -6.90 1.47
CA SER A 117 -9.55 -7.18 0.15
C SER A 117 -11.08 -7.07 0.14
N ARG A 118 -11.77 -7.47 1.21
CA ARG A 118 -13.23 -7.29 1.32
C ARG A 118 -13.59 -5.83 1.50
N PHE A 119 -12.85 -5.11 2.33
CA PHE A 119 -13.00 -3.67 2.53
C PHE A 119 -12.84 -2.92 1.20
N SER A 120 -11.77 -3.18 0.44
CA SER A 120 -11.55 -2.49 -0.84
C SER A 120 -12.64 -2.77 -1.89
N ARG A 121 -13.28 -3.94 -1.83
CA ARG A 121 -14.39 -4.32 -2.72
C ARG A 121 -15.74 -3.68 -2.37
N GLN A 122 -15.87 -3.05 -1.20
CA GLN A 122 -17.08 -2.28 -0.86
C GLN A 122 -17.17 -0.98 -1.65
N PHE A 123 -16.07 -0.56 -2.28
CA PHE A 123 -15.98 0.66 -3.07
C PHE A 123 -16.04 0.33 -4.56
N GLN A 124 -16.45 1.31 -5.37
CA GLN A 124 -16.60 1.12 -6.81
C GLN A 124 -15.27 0.82 -7.51
N SER A 125 -14.18 1.37 -6.97
CA SER A 125 -12.82 1.07 -7.41
C SER A 125 -11.89 1.05 -6.20
N PRO A 126 -10.96 0.07 -6.11
CA PRO A 126 -9.99 0.00 -5.03
C PRO A 126 -8.99 1.17 -5.07
N LEU A 127 -8.94 1.90 -6.19
CA LEU A 127 -8.10 3.08 -6.38
C LEU A 127 -8.83 4.38 -6.02
N GLN A 128 -10.07 4.33 -5.52
CA GLN A 128 -10.68 5.53 -4.95
C GLN A 128 -9.85 6.03 -3.75
N ARG A 129 -9.80 7.35 -3.57
CA ARG A 129 -9.03 7.97 -2.49
C ARG A 129 -9.44 7.47 -1.11
N LEU A 130 -10.74 7.34 -0.86
CA LEU A 130 -11.25 6.90 0.43
C LEU A 130 -10.76 5.49 0.85
N PRO A 131 -10.89 4.42 0.04
CA PRO A 131 -10.35 3.11 0.40
C PRO A 131 -8.83 3.10 0.57
N VAL A 132 -8.08 3.84 -0.26
CA VAL A 132 -6.62 3.95 -0.14
C VAL A 132 -6.22 4.61 1.18
N ILE A 133 -6.78 5.79 1.47
CA ILE A 133 -6.53 6.56 2.69
C ILE A 133 -6.92 5.74 3.92
N SER A 134 -8.10 5.11 3.89
CA SER A 134 -8.59 4.29 5.00
C SER A 134 -7.69 3.08 5.24
N SER A 135 -7.25 2.41 4.18
CA SER A 135 -6.33 1.27 4.28
C SER A 135 -5.00 1.69 4.90
N LEU A 136 -4.39 2.78 4.42
CA LEU A 136 -3.14 3.31 4.96
C LEU A 136 -3.29 3.75 6.42
N PHE A 137 -4.43 4.36 6.78
CA PHE A 137 -4.73 4.78 8.14
C PHE A 137 -4.85 3.58 9.11
N ILE A 138 -5.54 2.52 8.70
CA ILE A 138 -5.64 1.28 9.50
C ILE A 138 -4.25 0.68 9.68
N GLN A 139 -3.44 0.58 8.60
CA GLN A 139 -2.08 0.06 8.69
C GLN A 139 -1.19 0.89 9.64
N ALA A 140 -1.27 2.23 9.56
CA ALA A 140 -0.55 3.13 10.44
C ALA A 140 -0.98 2.92 11.90
N SER A 141 -2.29 2.84 12.15
CA SER A 141 -2.86 2.64 13.49
C SER A 141 -2.40 1.33 14.11
N LEU A 142 -2.36 0.23 13.35
CA LEU A 142 -1.85 -1.06 13.81
C LEU A 142 -0.36 -0.99 14.17
N CYS A 143 0.47 -0.29 13.38
CA CYS A 143 1.88 -0.08 13.72
C CYS A 143 2.05 0.75 15.00
N LEU A 144 1.32 1.85 15.12
CA LEU A 144 1.38 2.75 16.27
C LEU A 144 0.82 2.11 17.54
N LEU A 145 -0.22 1.27 17.42
CA LEU A 145 -0.73 0.48 18.52
C LEU A 145 0.32 -0.50 19.03
N SER A 146 0.98 -1.25 18.13
CA SER A 146 2.11 -2.11 18.51
C SER A 146 3.25 -1.33 19.15
N ALA A 147 3.59 -0.14 18.64
CA ALA A 147 4.59 0.73 19.25
C ALA A 147 4.19 1.17 20.67
N GLY A 148 2.93 1.55 20.86
CA GLY A 148 2.38 1.93 22.16
C GLY A 148 2.36 0.78 23.17
N LEU A 149 2.03 -0.44 22.73
CA LEU A 149 2.07 -1.65 23.57
C LEU A 149 3.49 -1.99 24.04
N VAL A 150 4.50 -1.77 23.19
CA VAL A 150 5.91 -1.94 23.59
C VAL A 150 6.34 -0.82 24.53
N ARG A 151 6.04 0.44 24.19
CA ARG A 151 6.40 1.63 25.00
C ARG A 151 5.80 1.59 26.40
N SER A 152 4.57 1.10 26.55
CA SER A 152 3.89 1.03 27.85
C SER A 152 4.46 -0.05 28.78
N GLY A 153 5.36 -0.90 28.29
CA GLY A 153 5.87 -2.06 29.01
C GLY A 153 4.89 -3.25 29.02
N PHE A 154 3.76 -3.16 28.31
CA PHE A 154 2.84 -4.29 28.16
C PHE A 154 3.49 -5.44 27.39
N ILE A 155 4.32 -5.13 26.38
CA ILE A 155 5.21 -6.10 25.73
C ILE A 155 6.62 -5.91 26.31
N PRO A 156 7.11 -6.84 27.15
CA PRO A 156 8.44 -6.72 27.72
C PRO A 156 9.53 -6.92 26.64
N PRO A 157 10.75 -6.39 26.84
CA PRO A 157 11.82 -6.47 25.82
C PRO A 157 12.20 -7.90 25.42
N ASP A 158 12.14 -8.83 26.38
CA ASP A 158 12.42 -10.26 26.23
C ASP A 158 11.19 -11.07 25.81
N ALA A 159 10.07 -10.44 25.44
CA ALA A 159 8.82 -11.12 25.07
C ALA A 159 9.00 -12.20 23.98
N GLY A 160 10.02 -12.07 23.13
CA GLY A 160 10.39 -13.10 22.17
C GLY A 160 10.73 -14.45 22.80
N ASP A 161 11.32 -14.46 23.98
CA ASP A 161 11.88 -15.66 24.62
C ASP A 161 11.00 -16.21 25.75
N LEU A 162 9.90 -15.53 26.07
CA LEU A 162 8.98 -15.93 27.13
C LEU A 162 8.06 -17.11 26.79
N LEU A 163 8.12 -17.66 25.57
CA LEU A 163 7.35 -18.84 25.21
C LEU A 163 7.97 -20.10 25.85
N PRO A 164 7.17 -21.03 26.42
CA PRO A 164 5.70 -21.11 26.38
C PRO A 164 4.96 -20.42 27.54
N ASP A 165 5.69 -19.84 28.51
CA ASP A 165 5.11 -19.30 29.74
C ASP A 165 4.24 -18.07 29.49
N ASN A 166 4.57 -17.28 28.46
CA ASN A 166 3.81 -16.10 28.08
C ASN A 166 3.75 -15.90 26.55
N TYR A 167 2.54 -15.77 26.02
CA TYR A 167 2.24 -15.58 24.60
C TYR A 167 2.10 -14.11 24.19
N ILE A 168 2.44 -13.17 25.07
CA ILE A 168 2.18 -11.73 24.88
C ILE A 168 2.80 -11.15 23.60
N VAL A 169 3.93 -11.70 23.12
CA VAL A 169 4.59 -11.31 21.86
C VAL A 169 3.74 -11.59 20.62
N LEU A 170 2.81 -12.56 20.69
CA LEU A 170 1.95 -12.91 19.56
C LEU A 170 0.98 -11.77 19.20
N LEU A 171 0.60 -10.94 20.17
CA LEU A 171 -0.29 -9.81 19.94
C LEU A 171 0.32 -8.77 18.97
N PRO A 172 1.46 -8.12 19.26
CA PRO A 172 2.04 -7.16 18.32
C PRO A 172 2.47 -7.82 17.00
N LEU A 173 2.91 -9.09 17.01
CA LEU A 173 3.20 -9.84 15.78
C LEU A 173 1.96 -9.96 14.88
N SER A 174 0.81 -10.30 15.45
CA SER A 174 -0.44 -10.38 14.68
C SER A 174 -0.85 -9.01 14.09
N LEU A 175 -0.80 -7.94 14.88
CA LEU A 175 -1.12 -6.59 14.39
C LEU A 175 -0.20 -6.16 13.24
N LEU A 176 1.10 -6.45 13.35
CA LEU A 176 2.09 -6.12 12.33
C LEU A 176 1.97 -7.01 11.07
N ALA A 177 1.61 -8.28 11.22
CA ALA A 177 1.33 -9.15 10.08
C ALA A 177 0.04 -8.73 9.34
N MET A 178 -0.99 -8.34 10.09
CA MET A 178 -2.23 -7.85 9.53
C MET A 178 -2.03 -6.55 8.74
N GLN A 179 -1.26 -5.58 9.26
CA GLN A 179 -0.96 -4.36 8.49
C GLN A 179 -0.11 -4.64 7.24
N ALA A 180 0.82 -5.61 7.31
CA ALA A 180 1.63 -6.00 6.16
C ALA A 180 0.74 -6.56 5.04
N ALA A 181 -0.33 -7.27 5.40
CA ALA A 181 -1.31 -7.75 4.44
C ALA A 181 -2.06 -6.61 3.75
N GLY A 182 -2.47 -5.58 4.48
CA GLY A 182 -3.07 -4.37 3.90
C GLY A 182 -2.15 -3.67 2.90
N GLN A 183 -0.86 -3.64 3.20
CA GLN A 183 0.16 -3.10 2.30
C GLN A 183 0.27 -3.91 0.99
N ILE A 184 0.24 -5.25 1.05
CA ILE A 184 0.19 -6.08 -0.17
C ILE A 184 -1.08 -5.81 -0.97
N VAL A 185 -2.24 -5.77 -0.31
CA VAL A 185 -3.52 -5.56 -1.01
C VAL A 185 -3.51 -4.21 -1.75
N LEU A 186 -3.01 -3.15 -1.10
CA LEU A 186 -2.85 -1.85 -1.74
C LEU A 186 -1.84 -1.89 -2.89
N SER A 187 -0.69 -2.56 -2.70
CA SER A 187 0.33 -2.71 -3.75
C SER A 187 -0.23 -3.39 -4.99
N LYS A 188 -1.04 -4.45 -4.81
CA LYS A 188 -1.72 -5.13 -5.92
C LYS A 188 -2.77 -4.25 -6.59
N ALA A 189 -3.49 -3.43 -5.83
CA ALA A 189 -4.48 -2.50 -6.40
C ALA A 189 -3.83 -1.43 -7.28
N LEU A 190 -2.61 -0.97 -6.95
CA LEU A 190 -1.84 0.02 -7.72
C LEU A 190 -1.33 -0.51 -9.08
N GLY A 191 -1.60 -1.76 -9.45
CA GLY A 191 -1.37 -2.28 -10.81
C GLY A 191 0.09 -2.54 -11.19
N HIS A 192 1.05 -2.23 -10.32
CA HIS A 192 2.45 -2.55 -10.53
C HIS A 192 2.74 -3.95 -9.97
N HIS A 193 2.30 -4.98 -10.71
CA HIS A 193 2.53 -6.39 -10.35
C HIS A 193 4.02 -6.72 -10.12
N GLU A 194 4.92 -5.96 -10.74
CA GLU A 194 6.38 -6.05 -10.63
C GLU A 194 6.93 -5.63 -9.25
N LEU A 195 6.15 -4.87 -8.49
CA LEU A 195 6.53 -4.29 -7.19
C LEU A 195 5.74 -4.92 -6.03
N SER A 196 5.26 -6.16 -6.18
CA SER A 196 4.61 -6.83 -5.06
C SER A 196 5.64 -7.03 -3.93
N THR A 197 5.51 -6.22 -2.88
CA THR A 197 6.51 -5.91 -1.83
C THR A 197 6.92 -7.09 -0.94
N VAL A 198 6.54 -8.33 -1.27
CA VAL A 198 6.74 -9.52 -0.40
C VAL A 198 7.35 -10.70 -1.13
N VAL A 199 7.60 -10.60 -2.43
CA VAL A 199 8.30 -11.65 -3.18
C VAL A 199 9.55 -11.05 -3.80
N LEU A 200 10.52 -10.70 -2.95
CA LEU A 200 11.83 -10.22 -3.39
C LEU A 200 12.49 -11.23 -4.35
N THR A 201 12.18 -12.52 -4.17
CA THR A 201 12.57 -13.62 -5.08
C THR A 201 12.09 -13.39 -6.51
N SER A 202 10.81 -13.05 -6.72
CA SER A 202 10.29 -12.82 -8.07
C SER A 202 10.85 -11.52 -8.62
N LEU A 203 11.01 -10.50 -7.78
CA LEU A 203 11.66 -9.25 -8.19
C LEU A 203 13.09 -9.48 -8.68
N TYR A 204 13.90 -10.28 -7.97
CA TYR A 204 15.26 -10.64 -8.39
C TYR A 204 15.26 -11.47 -9.67
N ALA A 205 14.39 -12.48 -9.78
CA ALA A 205 14.26 -13.28 -10.99
C ALA A 205 13.83 -12.43 -12.19
N ASP A 206 12.80 -11.61 -12.03
CA ASP A 206 12.29 -10.70 -13.05
C ASP A 206 13.34 -9.67 -13.46
N LEU A 207 14.18 -9.21 -12.53
CA LEU A 207 15.29 -8.31 -12.84
C LEU A 207 16.36 -8.98 -13.70
N LEU A 208 16.71 -10.23 -13.39
CA LEU A 208 17.81 -10.94 -14.07
C LEU A 208 17.39 -11.57 -15.41
N ILE A 209 16.11 -11.93 -15.57
CA ILE A 209 15.57 -12.52 -16.79
C ILE A 209 15.08 -11.42 -17.76
N ASP A 210 15.03 -10.15 -17.34
CA ASP A 210 14.69 -9.03 -18.21
C ASP A 210 15.70 -8.91 -19.37
N ALA A 211 15.22 -9.15 -20.59
CA ALA A 211 16.01 -9.06 -21.82
C ALA A 211 16.69 -7.69 -22.01
N ASN A 212 16.16 -6.64 -21.36
CA ASN A 212 16.66 -5.27 -21.42
C ASN A 212 17.36 -4.83 -20.13
N VAL A 213 17.80 -5.75 -19.27
CA VAL A 213 18.47 -5.43 -18.00
C VAL A 213 19.73 -4.59 -18.21
N PHE A 214 20.51 -4.89 -19.25
CA PHE A 214 21.78 -4.23 -19.57
C PHE A 214 21.65 -3.03 -20.52
N VAL A 215 20.43 -2.64 -20.92
CA VAL A 215 20.25 -1.45 -21.77
C VAL A 215 20.80 -0.24 -21.01
N PRO A 216 21.84 0.47 -21.51
CA PRO A 216 22.56 1.51 -20.76
C PRO A 216 21.73 2.76 -20.41
N SER A 217 20.46 2.80 -20.80
CA SER A 217 19.59 3.95 -20.63
C SER A 217 18.62 3.74 -19.47
N PHE A 218 18.85 4.46 -18.37
CA PHE A 218 17.91 4.56 -17.25
C PHE A 218 16.52 5.03 -17.69
N ARG A 219 16.38 5.77 -18.81
CA ARG A 219 15.10 6.29 -19.32
C ARG A 219 14.35 5.37 -20.30
N LYS A 220 14.74 4.10 -20.41
CA LYS A 220 14.11 3.16 -21.37
C LYS A 220 13.46 1.95 -20.72
N ASN A 221 13.76 1.68 -19.44
CA ASN A 221 13.22 0.54 -18.72
C ASN A 221 12.77 0.95 -17.30
N ALA A 222 11.64 1.66 -17.24
CA ALA A 222 11.00 2.05 -15.98
C ALA A 222 10.66 0.84 -15.07
N PRO A 223 10.16 -0.30 -15.58
CA PRO A 223 10.04 -1.56 -14.82
C PRO A 223 11.31 -1.97 -14.08
N ARG A 224 12.45 -2.06 -14.78
CA ARG A 224 13.74 -2.44 -14.20
C ARG A 224 14.15 -1.48 -13.09
N ASN A 225 14.03 -0.17 -13.31
CA ASN A 225 14.41 0.83 -12.31
C ASN A 225 13.61 0.71 -11.03
N ARG A 226 12.30 0.44 -11.16
CA ARG A 226 11.41 0.22 -10.02
C ARG A 226 11.80 -1.01 -9.23
N ARG A 227 12.08 -2.13 -9.90
CA ARG A 227 12.55 -3.37 -9.25
C ARG A 227 13.84 -3.09 -8.47
N VAL A 228 14.84 -2.50 -9.11
CA VAL A 228 16.11 -2.14 -8.45
C VAL A 228 15.88 -1.20 -7.26
N ALA A 229 15.09 -0.14 -7.43
CA ALA A 229 14.79 0.81 -6.36
C ALA A 229 14.05 0.14 -5.18
N GLY A 230 13.09 -0.74 -5.47
CA GLY A 230 12.37 -1.51 -4.46
C GLY A 230 13.30 -2.42 -3.65
N ALA A 231 14.21 -3.14 -4.32
CA ALA A 231 15.18 -4.00 -3.64
C ALA A 231 16.16 -3.19 -2.77
N LEU A 232 16.69 -2.08 -3.29
CA LEU A 232 17.60 -1.20 -2.54
C LEU A 232 16.91 -0.57 -1.33
N MET A 233 15.66 -0.11 -1.49
CA MET A 233 14.91 0.47 -0.38
C MET A 233 14.53 -0.56 0.68
N LEU A 234 14.25 -1.81 0.30
CA LEU A 234 14.05 -2.89 1.27
C LEU A 234 15.34 -3.17 2.05
N ILE A 235 16.49 -3.24 1.39
CA ILE A 235 17.80 -3.41 2.05
C ILE A 235 18.08 -2.22 2.99
N ALA A 236 17.83 -0.99 2.54
CA ALA A 236 17.99 0.21 3.36
C ALA A 236 17.08 0.16 4.60
N GLY A 237 15.81 -0.21 4.41
CA GLY A 237 14.85 -0.40 5.50
C GLY A 237 15.33 -1.46 6.49
N ALA A 238 15.78 -2.62 6.00
CA ALA A 238 16.31 -3.68 6.84
C ALA A 238 17.56 -3.24 7.62
N GLY A 239 18.49 -2.51 6.98
CA GLY A 239 19.66 -1.92 7.64
C GLY A 239 19.28 -0.96 8.76
N VAL A 240 18.30 -0.07 8.52
CA VAL A 240 17.77 0.83 9.56
C VAL A 240 17.09 0.05 10.67
N GLY A 241 16.26 -0.96 10.35
CA GLY A 241 15.60 -1.80 11.35
C GLY A 241 16.57 -2.58 12.23
N GLY A 242 17.59 -3.18 11.65
CA GLY A 242 18.67 -3.85 12.39
C GLY A 242 19.45 -2.87 13.27
N TYR A 243 19.75 -1.66 12.78
CA TYR A 243 20.42 -0.64 13.58
C TYR A 243 19.58 -0.18 14.77
N LEU A 244 18.29 0.10 14.55
CA LEU A 244 17.36 0.58 15.59
C LEU A 244 17.08 -0.47 16.66
N THR A 245 17.23 -1.76 16.35
CA THR A 245 16.97 -2.86 17.28
C THR A 245 18.22 -3.40 17.98
N ARG A 246 19.39 -2.76 17.83
CA ARG A 246 20.62 -3.15 18.55
C ARG A 246 20.46 -3.17 20.08
N GLY A 247 19.57 -2.34 20.62
CA GLY A 247 19.25 -2.32 22.05
C GLY A 247 18.21 -3.37 22.49
N GLY A 248 17.83 -4.31 21.62
CA GLY A 248 16.87 -5.37 21.95
C GLY A 248 15.40 -4.94 21.96
N SER A 249 15.08 -3.71 21.56
CA SER A 249 13.70 -3.21 21.48
C SER A 249 13.32 -2.86 20.05
N VAL A 250 12.10 -3.26 19.65
CA VAL A 250 11.52 -2.89 18.35
C VAL A 250 10.85 -1.51 18.35
N GLU A 251 10.70 -0.89 19.52
CA GLU A 251 9.82 0.27 19.72
C GLU A 251 10.06 1.40 18.71
N VAL A 252 11.33 1.81 18.56
CA VAL A 252 11.71 2.92 17.68
C VAL A 252 11.40 2.59 16.22
N ALA A 253 11.66 1.36 15.79
CA ALA A 253 11.35 0.93 14.42
C ALA A 253 9.84 0.97 14.15
N LEU A 254 9.01 0.61 15.14
CA LEU A 254 7.55 0.67 15.01
C LEU A 254 7.02 2.11 14.93
N TRP A 255 7.57 3.04 15.73
CA TRP A 255 7.23 4.47 15.63
C TRP A 255 7.64 5.06 14.29
N VAL A 256 8.84 4.76 13.80
CA VAL A 256 9.31 5.22 12.48
C VAL A 256 8.40 4.67 11.37
N ALA A 257 8.06 3.38 11.40
CA ALA A 257 7.17 2.77 10.41
C ALA A 257 5.76 3.37 10.46
N GLY A 258 5.16 3.47 11.65
CA GLY A 258 3.83 4.05 11.86
C GLY A 258 3.78 5.53 11.45
N GLY A 259 4.76 6.33 11.88
CA GLY A 259 4.88 7.74 11.53
C GLY A 259 5.06 7.95 10.02
N THR A 260 5.86 7.11 9.36
CA THR A 260 6.00 7.14 7.89
C THR A 260 4.66 6.87 7.20
N LYS A 261 3.89 5.86 7.66
CA LYS A 261 2.55 5.60 7.12
C LYS A 261 1.57 6.74 7.38
N VAL A 262 1.63 7.41 8.54
CA VAL A 262 0.85 8.64 8.79
C VAL A 262 1.21 9.73 7.78
N GLY A 263 2.50 9.95 7.51
CA GLY A 263 2.95 10.88 6.48
C GLY A 263 2.35 10.57 5.11
N MET A 264 2.24 9.28 4.76
CA MET A 264 1.59 8.84 3.52
C MET A 264 0.08 9.11 3.52
N VAL A 265 -0.61 8.85 4.62
CA VAL A 265 -2.03 9.20 4.78
C VAL A 265 -2.24 10.70 4.52
N LEU A 266 -1.43 11.55 5.16
CA LEU A 266 -1.50 13.01 4.98
C LEU A 266 -1.21 13.43 3.53
N ALA A 267 -0.22 12.80 2.88
CA ALA A 267 0.09 13.06 1.48
C ALA A 267 -1.09 12.72 0.54
N PHE A 268 -1.77 11.58 0.77
CA PHE A 268 -2.94 11.19 -0.02
C PHE A 268 -4.18 12.06 0.26
N VAL A 269 -4.36 12.52 1.51
CA VAL A 269 -5.42 13.47 1.86
C VAL A 269 -5.20 14.81 1.14
N GLY A 270 -3.95 15.31 1.12
CA GLY A 270 -3.58 16.58 0.48
C GLY A 270 -3.45 16.55 -1.05
N TRP A 271 -3.56 15.37 -1.68
CA TRP A 271 -3.28 15.17 -3.11
C TRP A 271 -4.23 15.92 -4.05
N ARG A 272 -3.81 17.02 -4.67
CA ARG A 272 -4.70 17.84 -5.52
C ARG A 272 -5.16 17.12 -6.80
N ARG A 273 -6.32 17.56 -7.33
CA ARG A 273 -6.91 17.07 -8.59
C ARG A 273 -6.02 17.48 -9.77
N GLY A 274 -5.62 16.53 -10.62
CA GLY A 274 -5.00 16.78 -11.92
C GLY A 274 -3.46 16.87 -11.97
N GLU A 275 -2.75 16.87 -10.84
CA GLU A 275 -1.29 16.92 -10.80
C GLU A 275 -0.68 15.51 -10.92
N GLY A 276 -0.66 14.98 -12.14
CA GLY A 276 -0.20 13.60 -12.38
C GLY A 276 0.35 13.33 -13.78
N VAL A 277 0.80 14.35 -14.51
CA VAL A 277 1.55 14.17 -15.77
C VAL A 277 3.04 14.37 -15.51
N VAL A 278 3.62 13.53 -14.67
CA VAL A 278 5.07 13.29 -14.72
C VAL A 278 5.26 11.79 -14.79
N ARG A 279 5.22 11.26 -16.01
CA ARG A 279 5.75 9.93 -16.28
C ARG A 279 7.25 10.03 -16.03
N LEU A 280 7.77 9.23 -15.11
CA LEU A 280 9.19 8.87 -15.14
C LEU A 280 9.39 7.99 -16.38
N SER A 281 9.56 8.63 -17.55
CA SER A 281 10.04 8.01 -18.77
C SER A 281 11.54 7.78 -18.69
#